data_AF-A0A5S9M3F3-F1
#
_entry.id   AF-A0A5S9M3F3-F1
#
_cell.length_a   1.000
_cell.length_b   1.000
_cell.length_c   1.000
_cell.angle_alpha   90.00
_cell.angle_beta   90.00
_cell.angle_gamma   90.00
#
_symmetry.space_group_name_H-M   'P 1'
#
loop_
_entity.id
_entity.type
_entity.pdbx_description
1 polymer ?
#
loop_
_entity_poly.entity_id
_entity_poly.type
_entity_poly.pdbx_seq_one_letter_code
_entity_poly.pdbx_strand_id
1 'polypeptide(L)'
;MIPQSERDKWNNGQLYKLTPDDGKVARLANGTDIFTLPTGFYMGANLLNVPVEDGSFYYIEVLETAYSQSGINYKRIIVTRSFDNMTWIGTFHAQGFRGWKKTLTAEDVANSTYVDTYDQDNSSVSAAENVATKLVFWGDTSGRFIRV
;
A
#
# COMPACT_ATOMS: atom_id res chain seq x y z
N MET A 1 7.77 30.26 -35.15
CA MET A 1 8.75 30.13 -34.04
C MET A 1 8.16 30.83 -32.83
N ILE A 2 8.11 30.18 -31.66
CA ILE A 2 7.58 30.79 -30.43
C ILE A 2 8.67 31.71 -29.84
N PRO A 3 8.36 32.97 -29.44
CA PRO A 3 9.32 33.85 -28.77
C PRO A 3 9.78 33.30 -27.42
N GLN A 4 10.97 33.71 -26.94
CA GLN A 4 11.48 33.30 -25.62
C GLN A 4 10.54 33.75 -24.49
N SER A 5 10.00 34.97 -24.58
CA SER A 5 9.05 35.51 -23.60
C SER A 5 7.79 34.66 -23.44
N GLU A 6 7.27 34.11 -24.55
CA GLU A 6 6.13 33.19 -24.51
C GLU A 6 6.54 31.87 -23.84
N ARG A 7 7.70 31.29 -24.19
CA ARG A 7 8.19 30.08 -23.51
C ARG A 7 8.36 30.28 -22.00
N ASP A 8 8.94 31.40 -21.59
CA ASP A 8 9.16 31.71 -20.17
C ASP A 8 7.83 31.85 -19.42
N LYS A 9 6.82 32.48 -20.05
CA LYS A 9 5.47 32.59 -19.49
C LYS A 9 4.84 31.21 -19.24
N TRP A 10 4.92 30.31 -20.21
CA TRP A 10 4.38 28.94 -20.06
C TRP A 10 5.15 28.13 -19.01
N ASN A 11 6.48 28.21 -19.03
CA ASN A 11 7.33 27.53 -18.05
C ASN A 11 7.07 28.03 -16.63
N ASN A 12 6.88 29.33 -16.43
CA ASN A 12 6.55 29.92 -15.13
C ASN A 12 5.10 29.67 -14.70
N GLY A 13 4.23 29.22 -15.62
CA GLY A 13 2.86 28.81 -15.30
C GLY A 13 2.81 27.52 -14.47
N GLN A 14 3.81 26.65 -14.61
CA GLN A 14 3.97 25.47 -13.76
C GLN A 14 4.72 25.85 -12.48
N LEU A 15 3.98 26.14 -11.42
CA LEU A 15 4.55 26.54 -10.12
C LEU A 15 5.30 25.40 -9.41
N TYR A 16 4.94 24.15 -9.69
CA TYR A 16 5.56 22.96 -9.10
C TYR A 16 5.82 21.91 -10.18
N LYS A 17 7.06 21.44 -10.25
CA LYS A 17 7.47 20.38 -11.18
C LYS A 17 7.20 19.02 -10.56
N LEU A 18 6.48 18.15 -11.27
CA LEU A 18 6.24 16.75 -10.88
C LEU A 18 7.32 15.81 -11.42
N THR A 19 8.07 16.25 -12.44
CA THR A 19 9.13 15.51 -13.13
C THR A 19 10.34 16.44 -13.40
N PRO A 20 11.55 15.90 -13.63
CA PRO A 20 12.67 16.66 -14.17
C PRO A 20 12.40 17.19 -15.59
N ASP A 21 13.29 18.05 -16.07
CA ASP A 21 13.17 18.74 -17.37
C ASP A 21 13.23 17.82 -18.58
N ASP A 22 13.65 16.56 -18.39
CA ASP A 22 13.67 15.55 -19.44
C ASP A 22 12.36 14.74 -19.55
N GLY A 23 11.36 15.08 -18.72
CA GLY A 23 10.03 14.47 -18.71
C GLY A 23 9.98 13.03 -18.18
N LYS A 24 11.07 12.52 -17.58
CA LYS A 24 11.11 11.17 -17.00
C LYS A 24 10.72 11.19 -15.52
N VAL A 25 10.51 10.02 -14.93
CA VAL A 25 10.43 9.92 -13.46
C VAL A 25 11.78 10.28 -12.84
N ALA A 26 11.77 10.97 -11.69
CA ALA A 26 13.00 11.37 -11.03
C ALA A 26 13.72 10.14 -10.43
N ARG A 27 15.00 9.96 -10.76
CA ARG A 27 15.82 8.88 -10.20
C ARG A 27 16.39 9.29 -8.83
N LEU A 28 16.07 8.51 -7.81
CA LEU A 28 16.54 8.69 -6.44
C LEU A 28 17.93 8.06 -6.25
N ALA A 29 18.70 8.63 -5.32
CA ALA A 29 19.95 8.05 -4.88
C ALA A 29 19.70 6.87 -3.92
N ASN A 30 20.68 5.97 -3.80
CA ASN A 30 20.63 4.93 -2.77
C ASN A 30 20.59 5.58 -1.38
N GLY A 31 19.84 4.98 -0.46
CA GLY A 31 19.66 5.48 0.90
C GLY A 31 18.68 6.66 1.03
N THR A 32 18.04 7.10 -0.06
CA THR A 32 16.96 8.09 0.04
C THR A 32 15.80 7.53 0.88
N ASP A 33 15.39 8.30 1.89
CA ASP A 33 14.17 8.06 2.65
C ASP A 33 12.95 8.52 1.85
N ILE A 34 12.06 7.59 1.51
CA ILE A 34 10.88 7.90 0.70
C ILE A 34 9.81 8.68 1.46
N PHE A 35 9.84 8.70 2.80
CA PHE A 35 8.88 9.46 3.62
C PHE A 35 9.12 10.97 3.56
N THR A 36 10.35 11.40 3.26
CA THR A 36 10.71 12.82 3.14
C THR A 36 10.47 13.38 1.74
N LEU A 37 10.09 12.55 0.77
CA LEU A 37 9.86 13.00 -0.60
C LEU A 37 8.63 13.91 -0.67
N PRO A 38 8.69 15.00 -1.46
CA PRO A 38 7.53 15.82 -1.75
C PRO A 38 6.59 15.13 -2.73
N THR A 39 5.45 15.74 -3.04
CA THR A 39 4.56 15.29 -4.12
C THR A 39 5.32 15.12 -5.44
N GLY A 40 5.22 13.95 -6.07
CA GLY A 40 5.92 13.66 -7.32
C GLY A 40 6.00 12.18 -7.67
N PHE A 41 6.68 11.89 -8.78
CA PHE A 41 6.92 10.54 -9.31
C PHE A 41 8.41 10.23 -9.33
N TYR A 42 8.78 9.10 -8.74
CA TYR A 42 10.17 8.73 -8.50
C TYR A 42 10.46 7.27 -8.84
N MET A 43 11.73 6.95 -9.02
CA MET A 43 12.21 5.57 -9.01
C MET A 43 13.59 5.44 -8.36
N GLY A 44 13.89 4.31 -7.72
CA GLY A 44 15.21 4.07 -7.13
C GLY A 44 15.39 2.66 -6.59
N ALA A 45 16.61 2.34 -6.19
CA ALA A 45 16.97 1.09 -5.51
C ALA A 45 17.64 1.38 -4.18
N ASN A 46 17.70 0.38 -3.28
CA ASN A 46 18.29 0.53 -1.94
C ASN A 46 17.72 1.75 -1.18
N LEU A 47 16.41 1.95 -1.28
CA LEU A 47 15.70 3.05 -0.64
C LEU A 47 15.31 2.69 0.79
N LEU A 48 15.17 3.68 1.66
CA LEU A 48 14.71 3.47 3.03
C LEU A 48 13.19 3.58 3.11
N ASN A 49 12.58 2.89 4.09
CA ASN A 49 11.13 2.93 4.36
C ASN A 49 10.25 2.38 3.22
N VAL A 50 10.81 1.56 2.32
CA VAL A 50 10.05 0.79 1.33
C VAL A 50 9.34 -0.42 1.99
N PRO A 51 8.35 -1.04 1.31
CA PRO A 51 7.65 -2.20 1.86
C PRO A 51 8.55 -3.42 2.14
N VAL A 52 9.58 -3.62 1.31
CA VAL A 52 10.56 -4.71 1.44
C VAL A 52 11.95 -4.15 1.13
N GLU A 53 12.85 -4.14 2.12
CA GLU A 53 14.20 -3.60 1.99
C GLU A 53 15.19 -4.67 1.49
N ASP A 54 15.08 -5.04 0.21
CA ASP A 54 15.88 -6.10 -0.44
C ASP A 54 16.79 -5.58 -1.57
N GLY A 55 16.97 -4.27 -1.68
CA GLY A 55 17.77 -3.64 -2.74
C GLY A 55 17.07 -3.57 -4.10
N SER A 56 15.81 -4.00 -4.20
CA SER A 56 15.02 -3.91 -5.44
C SER A 56 14.82 -2.48 -5.92
N PHE A 57 14.54 -2.36 -7.22
CA PHE A 57 14.06 -1.11 -7.80
C PHE A 57 12.56 -0.94 -7.55
N TYR A 58 12.18 0.27 -7.19
CA TYR A 58 10.80 0.66 -6.92
C TYR A 58 10.42 1.90 -7.74
N TYR A 59 9.21 1.90 -8.28
CA TYR A 59 8.49 3.10 -8.71
C TYR A 59 7.67 3.63 -7.53
N ILE A 60 7.69 4.94 -7.33
CA ILE A 60 7.09 5.59 -6.16
C ILE A 60 6.26 6.78 -6.60
N GLU A 61 5.01 6.83 -6.15
CA GLU A 61 4.12 7.98 -6.30
C GLU A 61 3.84 8.57 -4.93
N VAL A 62 4.14 9.85 -4.74
CA VAL A 62 3.87 10.58 -3.50
C VAL A 62 2.81 11.63 -3.75
N LEU A 63 1.77 11.64 -2.92
CA LEU A 63 0.76 12.70 -2.88
C LEU A 63 0.68 13.26 -1.47
N GLU A 64 1.10 14.51 -1.31
CA GLU A 64 0.94 15.28 -0.08
C GLU A 64 -0.33 16.12 -0.12
N THR A 65 -0.85 16.41 1.07
CA THR A 65 -1.93 17.36 1.25
C THR A 65 -1.46 18.52 2.12
N ALA A 66 -2.09 19.68 1.97
CA ALA A 66 -1.90 20.80 2.88
C ALA A 66 -2.55 20.56 4.26
N TYR A 67 -3.28 19.46 4.42
CA TYR A 67 -3.94 19.12 5.67
C TYR A 67 -2.93 18.48 6.63
N SER A 68 -2.84 19.06 7.83
CA SER A 68 -2.00 18.54 8.90
C SER A 68 -2.80 18.43 10.20
N GLN A 69 -2.51 17.38 10.96
CA GLN A 69 -3.04 17.20 12.31
C GLN A 69 -1.93 16.67 13.20
N SER A 70 -1.79 17.24 14.40
CA SER A 70 -0.77 16.84 15.37
C SER A 70 0.67 16.88 14.82
N GLY A 71 0.96 17.84 13.92
CA GLY A 71 2.27 17.98 13.28
C GLY A 71 2.56 16.98 12.16
N ILE A 72 1.60 16.14 11.78
CA ILE A 72 1.73 15.20 10.66
C ILE A 72 0.92 15.67 9.47
N ASN A 73 1.58 15.81 8.31
CA ASN A 73 0.92 16.06 7.03
C ASN A 73 0.30 14.76 6.52
N TYR A 74 -0.94 14.84 6.06
CA TYR A 74 -1.58 13.69 5.44
C TYR A 74 -0.94 13.47 4.06
N LYS A 75 -0.47 12.24 3.84
CA LYS A 75 0.29 11.84 2.66
C LYS A 75 -0.13 10.44 2.24
N ARG A 76 -0.18 10.17 0.94
CA ARG A 76 -0.28 8.82 0.38
C ARG A 76 0.99 8.52 -0.40
N ILE A 77 1.50 7.31 -0.24
CA ILE A 77 2.60 6.78 -1.03
C ILE A 77 2.14 5.47 -1.67
N ILE A 78 2.29 5.36 -2.98
CA ILE A 78 2.12 4.11 -3.72
C ILE A 78 3.52 3.67 -4.16
N VAL A 79 3.85 2.41 -3.90
CA VAL A 79 5.14 1.84 -4.24
C VAL A 79 4.93 0.58 -5.05
N THR A 80 5.53 0.49 -6.23
CA THR A 80 5.49 -0.70 -7.09
C THR A 80 6.90 -1.21 -7.30
N ARG A 81 7.16 -2.45 -6.91
CA ARG A 81 8.43 -3.13 -7.16
C ARG A 81 8.55 -3.49 -8.62
N SER A 82 9.68 -3.17 -9.24
CA SER A 82 9.81 -3.22 -10.70
C SER A 82 9.87 -4.63 -11.28
N PHE A 83 10.30 -5.63 -10.51
CA PHE A 83 10.60 -6.96 -11.06
C PHE A 83 9.38 -7.89 -11.08
N ASP A 84 8.47 -7.75 -10.11
CA ASP A 84 7.29 -8.61 -9.94
C ASP A 84 5.98 -7.82 -9.89
N ASN A 85 6.03 -6.51 -10.10
CA ASN A 85 4.88 -5.59 -10.06
C ASN A 85 4.10 -5.61 -8.73
N MET A 86 4.67 -6.19 -7.67
CA MET A 86 4.02 -6.11 -6.37
C MET A 86 3.89 -4.64 -5.98
N THR A 87 2.67 -4.27 -5.58
CA THR A 87 2.31 -2.88 -5.32
C THR A 87 1.77 -2.77 -3.91
N TRP A 88 2.23 -1.75 -3.19
CA TRP A 88 1.79 -1.42 -1.85
C TRP A 88 1.32 0.02 -1.77
N ILE A 89 0.35 0.24 -0.90
CA ILE A 89 -0.16 1.57 -0.56
C ILE A 89 0.11 1.82 0.91
N GLY A 90 0.65 2.98 1.21
CA GLY A 90 0.90 3.48 2.56
C GLY A 90 0.35 4.88 2.72
N THR A 91 -0.15 5.20 3.91
CA THR A 91 -0.69 6.52 4.22
C THR A 91 -0.14 7.07 5.53
N PHE A 92 0.02 8.39 5.59
CA PHE A 92 0.22 9.15 6.80
C PHE A 92 -1.12 9.73 7.24
N HIS A 93 -1.46 9.52 8.49
CA HIS A 93 -2.60 10.12 9.18
C HIS A 93 -2.07 10.86 10.42
N ALA A 94 -2.94 11.45 11.23
CA ALA A 94 -2.56 12.19 12.45
C ALA A 94 -1.63 11.43 13.43
N GLN A 95 -1.64 10.10 13.42
CA GLN A 95 -0.78 9.24 14.26
C GLN A 95 0.53 8.81 13.56
N GLY A 96 0.85 9.40 12.40
CA GLY A 96 2.00 9.00 11.58
C GLY A 96 1.66 7.95 10.52
N PHE A 97 2.68 7.22 10.08
CA PHE A 97 2.57 6.21 9.04
C PHE A 97 1.69 5.03 9.49
N ARG A 98 0.78 4.59 8.62
CA ARG A 98 -0.23 3.56 8.94
C ARG A 98 0.16 2.14 8.53
N GLY A 99 1.40 1.97 8.06
CA GLY A 99 1.90 0.71 7.55
C GLY A 99 1.59 0.50 6.07
N TRP A 100 2.29 -0.47 5.47
CA TRP A 100 2.09 -0.88 4.08
C TRP A 100 0.95 -1.88 3.95
N LYS A 101 0.12 -1.70 2.92
CA LYS A 101 -0.88 -2.69 2.49
C LYS A 101 -0.59 -3.12 1.06
N LYS A 102 -0.31 -4.41 0.86
CA LYS A 102 -0.08 -5.03 -0.45
C LYS A 102 -1.41 -5.14 -1.20
N THR A 103 -1.43 -4.73 -2.46
CA THR A 103 -2.53 -5.03 -3.39
C THR A 103 -2.39 -6.48 -3.86
N LEU A 104 -3.47 -7.27 -3.72
CA LEU A 104 -3.51 -8.66 -4.16
C LEU A 104 -4.35 -8.77 -5.44
N THR A 105 -3.89 -9.58 -6.37
CA THR A 105 -4.65 -10.00 -7.55
C THR A 105 -5.52 -11.22 -7.24
N ALA A 106 -6.44 -11.55 -8.14
CA ALA A 106 -7.19 -12.80 -8.04
C ALA A 106 -6.27 -14.03 -8.06
N GLU A 107 -5.16 -13.96 -8.81
CA GLU A 107 -4.16 -15.02 -8.86
C GLU A 107 -3.41 -15.15 -7.53
N ASP A 108 -2.99 -14.04 -6.90
CA ASP A 108 -2.38 -14.05 -5.57
C ASP A 108 -3.31 -14.75 -4.54
N VAL A 109 -4.60 -14.43 -4.60
CA VAL A 109 -5.63 -15.01 -3.72
C VAL A 109 -5.84 -16.50 -4.02
N ALA A 110 -5.92 -16.88 -5.30
CA ALA A 110 -6.10 -18.28 -5.70
C ALA A 110 -4.90 -19.16 -5.31
N ASN A 111 -3.69 -18.58 -5.34
CA ASN A 111 -2.46 -19.25 -4.95
C ASN A 111 -2.17 -19.12 -3.43
N SER A 112 -3.03 -18.44 -2.68
CA SER A 112 -2.92 -18.34 -1.22
C SER A 112 -3.29 -19.67 -0.59
N THR A 113 -2.38 -20.24 0.20
CA THR A 113 -2.73 -21.36 1.09
C THR A 113 -3.40 -20.80 2.32
N TYR A 114 -4.73 -20.88 2.36
CA TYR A 114 -5.47 -20.63 3.58
C TYR A 114 -5.24 -21.82 4.53
N VAL A 115 -4.53 -21.57 5.62
CA VAL A 115 -4.56 -22.49 6.76
C VAL A 115 -5.91 -22.26 7.43
N ASP A 116 -6.89 -23.10 7.11
CA ASP A 116 -8.06 -23.21 7.95
C ASP A 116 -7.58 -23.81 9.28
N THR A 117 -7.59 -23.03 10.36
CA THR A 117 -7.48 -23.56 11.72
C THR A 117 -8.79 -24.25 12.06
N TYR A 118 -9.15 -25.28 11.29
CA TYR A 118 -10.16 -26.23 11.67
C TYR A 118 -9.60 -27.01 12.84
N ASP A 119 -10.07 -26.68 14.03
CA ASP A 119 -9.81 -27.44 15.24
C ASP A 119 -10.56 -28.78 15.12
N GLN A 120 -9.92 -29.79 14.52
CA GLN A 120 -10.51 -31.12 14.31
C GLN A 120 -10.95 -31.76 15.63
N ASP A 121 -10.23 -31.47 16.71
CA ASP A 121 -10.48 -32.06 18.02
C ASP A 121 -11.70 -31.42 18.69
N ASN A 122 -12.06 -30.20 18.27
CA ASN A 122 -13.09 -29.40 18.90
C ASN A 122 -14.11 -28.84 17.89
N SER A 123 -14.28 -29.47 16.73
CA SER A 123 -15.28 -29.11 15.72
C SER A 123 -15.98 -30.38 15.22
N SER A 124 -17.29 -30.51 15.44
CA SER A 124 -18.07 -31.63 14.90
C SER A 124 -18.91 -31.21 13.71
N VAL A 125 -18.83 -31.95 12.62
CA VAL A 125 -19.79 -31.89 11.52
C VAL A 125 -20.95 -32.87 11.81
N SER A 126 -22.15 -32.35 12.08
CA SER A 126 -23.35 -33.20 12.15
C SER A 126 -23.90 -33.39 10.73
N ALA A 127 -23.46 -34.44 10.04
CA ALA A 127 -23.99 -34.77 8.72
C ALA A 127 -25.16 -35.75 8.86
N ALA A 128 -26.39 -35.29 8.64
CA ALA A 128 -27.44 -36.12 8.07
C ALA A 128 -27.53 -35.70 6.60
N GLU A 129 -27.05 -36.58 5.72
CA GLU A 129 -26.81 -36.33 4.29
C GLU A 129 -25.58 -35.45 4.03
N ASN A 130 -24.78 -35.85 3.06
CA ASN A 130 -23.40 -35.41 2.84
C ASN A 130 -23.29 -33.99 2.24
N VAL A 131 -24.06 -33.04 2.79
CA VAL A 131 -24.08 -31.62 2.44
C VAL A 131 -23.94 -30.84 3.74
N ALA A 132 -22.80 -30.16 3.94
CA ALA A 132 -22.56 -29.32 5.11
C ALA A 132 -23.56 -28.15 5.10
N THR A 133 -24.69 -28.31 5.79
CA THR A 133 -25.78 -27.32 5.81
C THR A 133 -25.66 -26.33 6.97
N LYS A 134 -24.73 -26.54 7.91
CA LYS A 134 -24.49 -25.61 9.01
C LYS A 134 -23.15 -25.85 9.69
N LEU A 135 -22.32 -24.81 9.76
CA LEU A 135 -21.19 -24.76 10.70
C LEU A 135 -21.77 -24.44 12.09
N VAL A 136 -21.62 -25.36 13.04
CA VAL A 136 -22.02 -25.15 14.43
C VAL A 136 -20.77 -24.84 15.24
N PHE A 137 -20.60 -23.57 15.62
CA PHE A 137 -19.61 -23.18 16.62
C PHE A 137 -20.22 -23.48 18.00
N TRP A 138 -19.57 -24.32 18.79
CA TRP A 138 -20.12 -24.86 20.03
C TRP A 138 -20.64 -23.79 20.99
N GLY A 139 -21.85 -24.04 21.51
CA GLY A 139 -22.27 -23.53 22.81
C GLY A 139 -21.81 -24.52 23.88
N ASP A 140 -21.16 -24.02 24.92
CA ASP A 140 -20.81 -24.75 26.14
C ASP A 140 -22.01 -25.56 26.66
N THR A 141 -21.78 -26.82 27.01
CA THR A 141 -22.72 -27.76 27.65
C THR A 141 -23.28 -27.26 28.99
N SER A 142 -22.85 -26.09 29.48
CA SER A 142 -23.41 -25.43 30.67
C SER A 142 -24.61 -24.50 30.42
N GLY A 143 -25.07 -24.31 29.17
CA GLY A 143 -26.31 -23.57 28.88
C GLY A 143 -26.26 -22.07 29.22
N ARG A 144 -25.08 -21.45 29.30
CA ARG A 144 -24.95 -19.99 29.39
C ARG A 144 -24.64 -19.36 28.03
N PHE A 145 -25.64 -18.69 27.48
CA PHE A 145 -25.46 -17.75 26.38
C PHE A 145 -24.53 -16.61 26.83
N ILE A 146 -23.38 -16.45 26.18
CA ILE A 146 -22.65 -15.19 26.21
C ILE A 146 -23.41 -14.25 25.28
N ARG A 147 -24.11 -13.27 25.87
CA ARG A 147 -24.63 -12.12 25.11
C ARG A 147 -23.44 -11.27 24.69
N VAL A 148 -23.37 -10.97 23.39
CA VAL A 148 -22.77 -9.71 22.91
C VAL A 148 -23.91 -8.72 22.76
#